data_AF-A0A6B1HZH1-F1
#
_entry.id   AF-A0A6B1HZH1-F1
#
_cell.length_a   1.000
_cell.length_b   1.000
_cell.length_c   1.000
_cell.angle_alpha   90.00
_cell.angle_beta   90.00
_cell.angle_gamma   90.00
#
_symmetry.space_group_name_H-M   'P 1'
#
loop_
_entity.id
_entity.type
_entity.pdbx_description
1 polymer ?
#
loop_
_entity_poly.entity_id
_entity_poly.type
_entity_poly.pdbx_seq_one_letter_code
_entity_poly.pdbx_strand_id
1 'polypeptide(L)'
;MFDSLRKSFTRFSKTLAEKDLSESDIEEILEDLEMSLLQSDVALEVVEDISSDLKRQLVGVSVNKKQLESFVKGALSESVSQLFQKTGSLDLLERIREKNENDEPYTIVFLGINGTGKTTTLAKFAHMLKKNKFTVVIAAADTFRAGAIEQIRKHGERLQVKIIAQNYNSDPAAVCRDATLYAKSHRINCVLIDTAGRIQTSTNLMQQIEKITKVVNPDLKIFVGDSLAGNDAISQAREFHEYTEFDCSILTKSDADTKGGSALSIVKITSKPILYLGVGQEYPDLKEFRWESFVESVLGERDSMDGELAAKIQTVLETPLAVNTSTHDTAPEVVTSPESADVLESEAKGEIDEDIVKEESEEIQESEDVDIDPFEGIDDADIAAYSDIHDVPPPESDNTARVLAAEIKEWISQGRPISDGPSISEKSVKHERDVTDQSDDTA
;
A
#
# COMPACT_ATOMS: atom_id res chain seq x y z
N MET A 1 -22.37 6.48 -1.07
CA MET A 1 -20.97 6.31 -0.64
C MET A 1 -21.02 6.07 0.86
N PHE A 2 -20.35 5.02 1.37
CA PHE A 2 -20.21 4.74 2.81
C PHE A 2 -21.46 4.27 3.61
N ASP A 3 -22.49 3.75 2.93
CA ASP A 3 -23.73 3.32 3.57
C ASP A 3 -23.54 2.18 4.59
N SER A 4 -22.57 1.28 4.37
CA SER A 4 -22.29 0.17 5.28
C SER A 4 -21.74 0.66 6.61
N LEU A 5 -20.74 1.54 6.55
CA LEU A 5 -20.11 2.13 7.74
C LEU A 5 -21.14 2.93 8.54
N ARG A 6 -22.00 3.70 7.85
CA ARG A 6 -23.11 4.43 8.48
C ARG A 6 -24.10 3.53 9.21
N LYS A 7 -24.51 2.42 8.58
CA LYS A 7 -25.43 1.45 9.19
C LYS A 7 -24.81 0.80 10.42
N SER A 8 -23.54 0.44 10.36
CA SER A 8 -22.77 -0.18 11.45
C SER A 8 -22.80 0.72 12.69
N PHE A 9 -22.41 1.97 12.52
CA PHE A 9 -22.37 2.94 13.62
C PHE A 9 -23.75 3.33 14.15
N THR A 10 -24.74 3.44 13.28
CA THR A 10 -26.13 3.71 13.69
C THR A 10 -26.70 2.55 14.50
N ARG A 11 -26.43 1.30 14.11
CA ARG A 11 -26.88 0.11 14.83
C ARG A 11 -26.26 0.05 16.22
N PHE A 12 -24.95 0.23 16.30
CA PHE A 12 -24.20 0.27 17.57
C PHE A 12 -24.79 1.29 18.55
N SER A 13 -25.00 2.53 18.08
CA SER A 13 -25.52 3.62 18.92
C SER A 13 -26.92 3.33 19.47
N LYS A 14 -27.78 2.68 18.68
CA LYS A 14 -29.14 2.29 19.10
C LYS A 14 -29.14 1.15 20.09
N THR A 15 -28.35 0.10 19.86
CA THR A 15 -28.25 -1.05 20.76
C THR A 15 -27.79 -0.63 22.15
N LEU A 16 -26.82 0.28 22.24
CA LEU A 16 -26.37 0.83 23.52
C LEU A 16 -27.45 1.63 24.24
N ALA A 17 -28.31 2.36 23.52
CA ALA A 17 -29.36 3.18 24.13
C ALA A 17 -30.53 2.35 24.72
N GLU A 18 -30.77 1.15 24.19
CA GLU A 18 -31.91 0.30 24.57
C GLU A 18 -31.61 -0.65 25.75
N LYS A 19 -30.34 -1.03 25.99
CA LYS A 19 -29.94 -1.93 27.08
C LYS A 19 -29.55 -1.17 28.37
N ASP A 20 -29.83 -1.77 29.53
CA ASP A 20 -29.21 -1.37 30.81
C ASP A 20 -27.79 -1.93 30.84
N LEU A 21 -26.79 -1.04 30.85
CA LEU A 21 -25.40 -1.43 30.60
C LEU A 21 -24.72 -1.98 31.87
N SER A 22 -24.39 -3.28 31.87
CA SER A 22 -23.27 -3.82 32.64
C SER A 22 -21.97 -3.76 31.81
N GLU A 23 -20.81 -3.91 32.45
CA GLU A 23 -19.52 -3.99 31.71
C GLU A 23 -19.52 -5.13 30.69
N SER A 24 -20.12 -6.28 31.02
CA SER A 24 -20.25 -7.41 30.09
C SER A 24 -21.17 -7.12 28.89
N ASP A 25 -22.20 -6.28 29.06
CA ASP A 25 -23.07 -5.88 27.94
C ASP A 25 -22.35 -4.94 26.98
N ILE A 26 -21.43 -4.11 27.48
CA ILE A 26 -20.62 -3.21 26.64
C ILE A 26 -19.68 -4.01 25.76
N GLU A 27 -19.04 -5.06 26.30
CA GLU A 27 -18.15 -5.94 25.54
C GLU A 27 -18.87 -6.61 24.36
N GLU A 28 -20.03 -7.24 24.58
CA GLU A 28 -20.83 -7.88 23.53
C GLU A 28 -21.21 -6.90 22.41
N ILE A 29 -21.57 -5.66 22.77
CA ILE A 29 -21.99 -4.64 21.81
C ILE A 29 -20.78 -4.07 21.04
N LEU A 30 -19.60 -4.04 21.67
CA LEU A 30 -18.35 -3.67 20.99
C LEU A 30 -17.92 -4.75 19.99
N GLU A 31 -18.01 -6.04 20.34
CA GLU A 31 -17.73 -7.15 19.40
C GLU A 31 -18.65 -7.07 18.16
N ASP A 32 -19.93 -6.75 18.35
CA ASP A 32 -20.88 -6.51 17.25
C ASP A 32 -20.47 -5.34 16.35
N LEU A 33 -19.94 -4.26 16.94
CA LEU A 33 -19.40 -3.12 16.20
C LEU A 33 -18.16 -3.53 15.41
N GLU A 34 -17.23 -4.26 16.02
CA GLU A 34 -16.01 -4.73 15.38
C GLU A 34 -16.32 -5.54 14.13
N MET A 35 -17.20 -6.51 14.27
CA MET A 35 -17.65 -7.33 13.14
C MET A 35 -18.28 -6.48 12.03
N SER A 36 -19.04 -5.44 12.38
CA SER A 36 -19.67 -4.55 11.41
C SER A 36 -18.65 -3.65 10.68
N LEU A 37 -17.60 -3.22 11.38
CA LEU A 37 -16.49 -2.44 10.80
C LEU A 37 -15.63 -3.29 9.87
N LEU A 38 -15.29 -4.52 10.27
CA LEU A 38 -14.60 -5.48 9.43
C LEU A 38 -15.38 -5.77 8.13
N GLN A 39 -16.70 -5.95 8.23
CA GLN A 39 -17.57 -6.12 7.06
C GLN A 39 -17.60 -4.89 6.13
N SER A 40 -17.27 -3.72 6.66
CA SER A 40 -17.18 -2.46 5.93
C SER A 40 -15.78 -2.19 5.38
N ASP A 41 -14.91 -3.21 5.30
CA ASP A 41 -13.52 -3.15 4.82
C ASP A 41 -12.64 -2.18 5.63
N VAL A 42 -12.91 -2.07 6.93
CA VAL A 42 -11.97 -1.43 7.87
C VAL A 42 -10.93 -2.47 8.29
N ALA A 43 -9.65 -2.12 8.27
CA ALA A 43 -8.58 -3.03 8.69
C ALA A 43 -8.69 -3.39 10.18
N LEU A 44 -8.34 -4.63 10.54
CA LEU A 44 -8.47 -5.16 11.90
C LEU A 44 -7.80 -4.27 12.94
N GLU A 45 -6.55 -3.84 12.71
CA GLU A 45 -5.83 -2.96 13.64
C GLU A 45 -6.54 -1.61 13.87
N VAL A 46 -7.28 -1.12 12.87
CA VAL A 46 -8.04 0.14 12.94
C VAL A 46 -9.33 -0.09 13.72
N VAL A 47 -9.96 -1.25 13.53
CA VAL A 47 -11.13 -1.69 14.29
C VAL A 47 -10.79 -1.84 15.76
N GLU A 48 -9.71 -2.55 16.08
CA GLU A 48 -9.23 -2.76 17.45
C GLU A 48 -8.90 -1.43 18.15
N ASP A 49 -8.24 -0.50 17.44
CA ASP A 49 -7.96 0.84 17.97
C ASP A 49 -9.23 1.63 18.27
N ILE A 50 -10.20 1.63 17.33
CA ILE A 50 -11.49 2.33 17.53
C ILE A 50 -12.25 1.72 18.71
N SER A 51 -12.31 0.39 18.80
CA SER A 51 -12.98 -0.30 19.90
C SER A 51 -12.34 -0.04 21.24
N SER A 52 -11.00 -0.07 21.31
CA SER A 52 -10.25 0.24 22.53
C SER A 52 -10.49 1.68 22.99
N ASP A 53 -10.50 2.63 22.05
CA ASP A 53 -10.83 4.03 22.31
C ASP A 53 -12.26 4.21 22.82
N LEU A 54 -13.23 3.53 22.20
CA LEU A 54 -14.63 3.57 22.63
C LEU A 54 -14.84 2.91 23.99
N LYS A 55 -14.23 1.75 24.25
CA LYS A 55 -14.31 1.06 25.54
C LYS A 55 -13.85 1.99 26.66
N ARG A 56 -12.72 2.69 26.47
CA ARG A 56 -12.22 3.67 27.42
C ARG A 56 -13.18 4.84 27.64
N GLN A 57 -13.85 5.31 26.58
CA GLN A 57 -14.82 6.41 26.65
C GLN A 57 -16.16 6.01 27.27
N LEU A 58 -16.53 4.73 27.22
CA LEU A 58 -17.83 4.23 27.70
C LEU A 58 -17.74 3.66 29.12
N VAL A 59 -16.64 3.02 29.49
CA VAL A 59 -16.47 2.43 30.84
C VAL A 59 -16.36 3.55 31.89
N GLY A 60 -17.23 3.49 32.90
CA GLY A 60 -17.26 4.43 34.03
C GLY A 60 -18.03 5.73 33.77
N VAL A 61 -18.57 5.96 32.56
CA VAL A 61 -19.37 7.16 32.26
C VAL A 61 -20.85 6.90 32.57
N SER A 62 -21.38 7.64 33.55
CA SER A 62 -22.81 7.66 33.83
C SER A 62 -23.50 8.70 32.94
N VAL A 63 -24.13 8.25 31.84
CA VAL A 63 -24.95 9.08 30.95
C VAL A 63 -26.42 8.69 31.11
N ASN A 64 -27.33 9.66 31.03
CA ASN A 64 -28.76 9.37 31.00
C ASN A 64 -29.11 8.56 29.74
N LYS A 65 -29.97 7.53 29.84
CA LYS A 65 -30.42 6.71 28.70
C LYS A 65 -30.86 7.54 27.48
N LYS A 66 -31.48 8.71 27.71
CA LYS A 66 -31.92 9.61 26.63
C LYS A 66 -30.80 10.29 25.85
N GLN A 67 -29.60 10.38 26.41
CA GLN A 67 -28.43 11.04 25.84
C GLN A 67 -27.33 10.05 25.44
N LEU A 68 -27.53 8.75 25.69
CA LEU A 68 -26.51 7.73 25.48
C LEU A 68 -26.23 7.51 23.98
N GLU A 69 -27.27 7.47 23.14
CA GLU A 69 -27.08 7.37 21.67
C GLU A 69 -26.25 8.54 21.12
N SER A 70 -26.58 9.77 21.52
CA SER A 70 -25.85 10.97 21.11
C SER A 70 -24.43 11.01 21.68
N PHE A 71 -24.23 10.53 22.91
CA PHE A 71 -22.90 10.42 23.51
C PHE A 71 -22.02 9.47 22.70
N VAL A 72 -22.52 8.27 22.40
CA VAL A 72 -21.80 7.25 21.64
C VAL A 72 -21.45 7.76 20.24
N LYS A 73 -22.40 8.37 19.53
CA LYS A 73 -22.14 8.99 18.22
C LYS A 73 -21.09 10.09 18.30
N GLY A 74 -21.15 10.94 19.33
CA GLY A 74 -20.18 12.01 19.57
C GLY A 74 -18.78 11.46 19.86
N ALA A 75 -18.67 10.49 20.76
CA ALA A 75 -17.46 9.75 21.11
C ALA A 75 -16.78 9.16 19.85
N LEU A 76 -17.55 8.42 19.07
CA LEU A 76 -17.08 7.81 17.83
C LEU A 76 -16.71 8.84 16.75
N SER A 77 -17.50 9.91 16.60
CA SER A 77 -17.21 11.01 15.69
C SER A 77 -15.90 11.67 16.05
N GLU A 78 -15.64 11.88 17.34
CA GLU A 78 -14.41 12.47 17.81
C GLU A 78 -13.22 11.53 17.59
N SER A 79 -13.34 10.24 17.94
CA SER A 79 -12.27 9.25 17.69
C SER A 79 -11.88 9.19 16.20
N VAL A 80 -12.86 9.13 15.30
CA VAL A 80 -12.60 9.14 13.84
C VAL A 80 -12.03 10.49 13.39
N SER A 81 -12.56 11.61 13.88
CA SER A 81 -12.08 12.96 13.54
C SER A 81 -10.61 13.15 13.90
N GLN A 82 -10.19 12.66 15.07
CA GLN A 82 -8.82 12.75 15.54
C GLN A 82 -7.84 12.01 14.62
N LEU A 83 -8.25 10.92 13.98
CA LEU A 83 -7.42 10.21 12.99
C LEU A 83 -7.09 11.11 11.80
N PHE A 84 -8.08 11.82 11.26
CA PHE A 84 -7.87 12.73 10.13
C PHE A 84 -7.11 14.00 10.53
N GLN A 85 -7.42 14.60 11.68
CA GLN A 85 -6.75 15.81 12.16
C GLN A 85 -5.24 15.62 12.35
N LYS A 86 -4.81 14.44 12.81
CA LYS A 86 -3.39 14.11 13.00
C LYS A 86 -2.57 14.10 11.70
N THR A 87 -3.22 13.92 10.54
CA THR A 87 -2.52 13.89 9.24
C THR A 87 -2.14 15.28 8.71
N GLY A 88 -2.66 16.34 9.33
CA GLY A 88 -2.46 17.72 8.89
C GLY A 88 -3.29 18.09 7.66
N SER A 89 -3.06 19.30 7.15
CA SER A 89 -3.66 19.79 5.91
C SER A 89 -2.58 20.15 4.90
N LEU A 90 -2.92 20.02 3.62
CA LEU A 90 -2.04 20.37 2.51
C LEU A 90 -2.84 21.22 1.52
N ASP A 91 -2.54 22.53 1.47
CA ASP A 91 -3.02 23.38 0.38
C ASP A 91 -2.08 23.21 -0.82
N LEU A 92 -2.50 22.34 -1.74
CA LEU A 92 -1.74 22.03 -2.94
C LEU A 92 -1.52 23.26 -3.81
N LEU A 93 -2.54 24.10 -3.98
CA LEU A 93 -2.48 25.21 -4.92
C LEU A 93 -1.58 26.32 -4.38
N GLU A 94 -1.58 26.55 -3.06
CA GLU A 94 -0.65 27.45 -2.39
C GLU A 94 0.80 26.97 -2.54
N ARG A 95 1.09 25.70 -2.23
CA ARG A 95 2.45 25.13 -2.37
C ARG A 95 3.00 25.23 -3.79
N ILE A 96 2.15 25.02 -4.80
CA ILE A 96 2.53 25.21 -6.21
C ILE A 96 2.92 26.67 -6.46
N ARG A 97 2.12 27.64 -5.98
CA ARG A 97 2.41 29.07 -6.15
C ARG A 97 3.72 29.46 -5.47
N GLU A 98 3.91 29.08 -4.21
CA GLU A 98 5.13 29.38 -3.43
C GLU A 98 6.39 28.87 -4.16
N LYS A 99 6.35 27.64 -4.70
CA LYS A 99 7.49 27.13 -5.46
C LYS A 99 7.70 27.86 -6.77
N ASN A 100 6.61 28.18 -7.48
CA ASN A 100 6.68 28.91 -8.74
C ASN A 100 7.18 30.35 -8.60
N GLU A 101 7.04 31.00 -7.43
CA GLU A 101 7.62 32.32 -7.14
C GLU A 101 9.16 32.32 -7.24
N ASN A 102 9.78 31.16 -7.04
CA ASN A 102 11.23 30.96 -7.20
C ASN A 102 11.61 30.52 -8.63
N ASP A 103 10.73 30.67 -9.61
CA ASP A 103 10.88 30.19 -10.99
C ASP A 103 11.14 28.66 -11.09
N GLU A 104 10.69 27.89 -10.09
CA GLU A 104 10.83 26.44 -10.06
C GLU A 104 9.50 25.73 -10.33
N PRO A 105 9.48 24.69 -11.18
CA PRO A 105 8.28 23.89 -11.39
C PRO A 105 7.99 23.01 -10.16
N TYR A 106 6.70 22.84 -9.84
CA TYR A 106 6.25 21.91 -8.80
C TYR A 106 6.10 20.50 -9.39
N THR A 107 6.83 19.53 -8.84
CA THR A 107 6.96 18.17 -9.36
C THR A 107 6.12 17.19 -8.54
N ILE A 108 5.23 16.46 -9.21
CA ILE A 108 4.25 15.56 -8.57
C ILE A 108 4.37 14.17 -9.17
N VAL A 109 4.64 13.17 -8.33
CA VAL A 109 4.74 11.77 -8.74
C VAL A 109 3.50 11.00 -8.31
N PHE A 110 2.89 10.29 -9.26
CA PHE A 110 1.73 9.44 -9.01
C PHE A 110 2.16 7.99 -8.89
N LEU A 111 1.98 7.43 -7.71
CA LEU A 111 2.39 6.09 -7.30
C LEU A 111 1.18 5.18 -7.15
N GLY A 112 1.43 3.87 -7.15
CA GLY A 112 0.43 2.85 -6.95
C GLY A 112 0.46 1.79 -8.04
N ILE A 113 -0.43 0.83 -7.91
CA ILE A 113 -0.37 -0.42 -8.66
C ILE A 113 -1.15 -0.36 -9.97
N ASN A 114 -1.13 -1.44 -10.76
CA ASN A 114 -1.95 -1.50 -11.97
C ASN A 114 -3.44 -1.54 -11.64
N GLY A 115 -4.26 -0.90 -12.47
CA GLY A 115 -5.71 -0.96 -12.35
C GLY A 115 -6.33 -0.01 -11.30
N THR A 116 -5.54 0.70 -10.49
CA THR A 116 -6.04 1.73 -9.55
C THR A 116 -6.37 3.06 -10.22
N GLY A 117 -6.20 3.18 -11.54
CA GLY A 117 -6.57 4.39 -12.26
C GLY A 117 -5.57 5.55 -12.17
N LYS A 118 -4.28 5.29 -11.93
CA LYS A 118 -3.19 6.31 -11.93
C LYS A 118 -3.22 7.26 -13.13
N THR A 119 -3.06 6.75 -14.34
CA THR A 119 -3.02 7.55 -15.58
C THR A 119 -4.27 8.42 -15.75
N THR A 120 -5.46 7.85 -15.48
CA THR A 120 -6.73 8.60 -15.55
C THR A 120 -6.81 9.67 -14.46
N THR A 121 -6.37 9.36 -13.24
CA THR A 121 -6.33 10.29 -12.10
C THR A 121 -5.38 11.44 -12.37
N LEU A 122 -4.19 11.16 -12.91
CA LEU A 122 -3.23 12.17 -13.32
C LEU A 122 -3.83 13.09 -14.40
N ALA A 123 -4.57 12.55 -15.37
CA ALA A 123 -5.25 13.37 -16.38
C ALA A 123 -6.35 14.27 -15.77
N LYS A 124 -7.14 13.75 -14.81
CA LYS A 124 -8.10 14.56 -14.05
C LYS A 124 -7.41 15.65 -13.23
N PHE A 125 -6.28 15.31 -12.61
CA PHE A 125 -5.47 16.24 -11.83
C PHE A 125 -4.88 17.35 -12.71
N ALA A 126 -4.38 17.02 -13.90
CA ALA A 126 -3.94 17.99 -14.91
C ALA A 126 -5.08 18.92 -15.33
N HIS A 127 -6.29 18.39 -15.54
CA HIS A 127 -7.48 19.19 -15.82
C HIS A 127 -7.81 20.16 -14.67
N MET A 128 -7.77 19.69 -13.42
CA MET A 128 -7.99 20.50 -12.22
C MET A 128 -6.96 21.65 -12.12
N LEU A 129 -5.67 21.36 -12.31
CA LEU A 129 -4.62 22.38 -12.29
C LEU A 129 -4.81 23.43 -13.40
N LYS A 130 -5.14 23.00 -14.62
CA LYS A 130 -5.43 23.92 -15.74
C LYS A 130 -6.64 24.82 -15.45
N LYS A 131 -7.70 24.27 -14.84
CA LYS A 131 -8.87 25.05 -14.42
C LYS A 131 -8.48 26.16 -13.43
N ASN A 132 -7.51 25.86 -12.57
CA ASN A 132 -6.89 26.79 -11.62
C ASN A 132 -5.76 27.66 -12.22
N LYS A 133 -5.65 27.72 -13.55
CA LYS A 133 -4.71 28.57 -14.31
C LYS A 133 -3.23 28.18 -14.20
N PHE A 134 -2.91 26.99 -13.72
CA PHE A 134 -1.56 26.44 -13.78
C PHE A 134 -1.28 25.83 -15.16
N THR A 135 -0.06 26.04 -15.65
CA THR A 135 0.49 25.34 -16.81
C THR A 135 1.09 24.00 -16.38
N VAL A 136 0.91 22.97 -17.21
CA VAL A 136 1.26 21.59 -16.85
C VAL A 136 2.02 20.93 -17.98
N VAL A 137 3.03 20.13 -17.64
CA VAL A 137 3.66 19.13 -18.51
C VAL A 137 3.57 17.76 -17.82
N ILE A 138 3.45 16.69 -18.60
CA ILE A 138 3.36 15.32 -18.09
C ILE A 138 4.57 14.51 -18.56
N ALA A 139 5.22 13.80 -17.64
CA ALA A 139 6.22 12.77 -17.93
C ALA A 139 5.54 11.39 -18.00
N ALA A 140 5.65 10.72 -19.15
CA ALA A 140 5.17 9.35 -19.32
C ALA A 140 6.23 8.35 -18.84
N ALA A 141 6.30 8.13 -17.52
CA ALA A 141 7.32 7.32 -16.87
C ALA A 141 6.95 5.82 -16.75
N ASP A 142 5.74 5.41 -17.14
CA ASP A 142 5.42 4.01 -17.47
C ASP A 142 6.04 3.63 -18.84
N THR A 143 7.36 3.47 -18.88
CA THR A 143 8.12 3.25 -20.12
C THR A 143 8.01 1.83 -20.68
N PHE A 144 7.46 0.90 -19.90
CA PHE A 144 7.33 -0.53 -20.24
C PHE A 144 5.96 -0.89 -20.82
N ARG A 145 4.95 -0.04 -20.70
CA ARG A 145 3.61 -0.34 -21.23
C ARG A 145 3.29 0.61 -22.37
N ALA A 146 3.46 0.14 -23.61
CA ALA A 146 3.20 0.93 -24.80
C ALA A 146 1.77 1.50 -24.82
N GLY A 147 0.79 0.73 -24.34
CA GLY A 147 -0.59 1.18 -24.18
C GLY A 147 -0.77 2.31 -23.15
N ALA A 148 0.05 2.35 -22.08
CA ALA A 148 0.01 3.43 -21.09
C ALA A 148 0.54 4.75 -21.68
N ILE A 149 1.65 4.69 -22.43
CA ILE A 149 2.20 5.84 -23.15
C ILE A 149 1.18 6.40 -24.15
N GLU A 150 0.53 5.52 -24.91
CA GLU A 150 -0.49 5.95 -25.88
C GLU A 150 -1.74 6.52 -25.20
N GLN A 151 -2.15 5.92 -24.08
CA GLN A 151 -3.26 6.44 -23.27
C GLN A 151 -2.97 7.86 -22.75
N ILE A 152 -1.78 8.08 -22.18
CA ILE A 152 -1.44 9.40 -21.65
C ILE A 152 -1.23 10.43 -22.77
N ARG A 153 -0.74 10.01 -23.95
CA ARG A 153 -0.69 10.87 -25.15
C ARG A 153 -2.08 11.35 -25.57
N LYS A 154 -3.07 10.46 -25.64
CA LYS A 154 -4.46 10.83 -25.94
C LYS A 154 -5.04 11.81 -24.91
N HIS A 155 -4.74 11.62 -23.63
CA HIS A 155 -5.11 12.59 -22.59
C HIS A 155 -4.41 13.94 -22.81
N GLY A 156 -3.12 13.93 -23.10
CA GLY A 156 -2.34 15.13 -23.43
C GLY A 156 -2.91 15.91 -24.60
N GLU A 157 -3.29 15.24 -25.69
CA GLU A 157 -3.93 15.87 -26.85
C GLU A 157 -5.27 16.52 -26.47
N ARG A 158 -6.16 15.76 -25.81
CA ARG A 158 -7.48 16.25 -25.40
C ARG A 158 -7.39 17.42 -24.43
N LEU A 159 -6.44 17.37 -23.50
CA LEU A 159 -6.23 18.42 -22.51
C LEU A 159 -5.34 19.54 -23.01
N GLN A 160 -4.74 19.42 -24.20
CA GLN A 160 -3.71 20.35 -24.71
C GLN A 160 -2.59 20.54 -23.66
N VAL A 161 -2.01 19.43 -23.25
CA VAL A 161 -0.90 19.33 -22.28
C VAL A 161 0.26 18.63 -22.98
N LYS A 162 1.46 19.20 -22.86
CA LYS A 162 2.67 18.61 -23.42
C LYS A 162 2.98 17.30 -22.69
N ILE A 163 3.18 16.23 -23.45
CA ILE A 163 3.69 14.96 -22.95
C ILE A 163 5.18 14.85 -23.30
N ILE A 164 5.98 14.51 -22.30
CA ILE A 164 7.39 14.15 -22.44
C ILE A 164 7.48 12.64 -22.27
N ALA A 165 7.94 11.97 -23.32
CA ALA A 165 8.09 10.53 -23.39
C ALA A 165 9.35 10.23 -24.20
N GLN A 166 10.06 9.17 -23.84
CA GLN A 166 11.18 8.65 -24.61
C GLN A 166 10.77 7.36 -25.34
N ASN A 167 11.74 6.66 -25.92
CA ASN A 167 11.52 5.37 -26.56
C ASN A 167 11.03 4.33 -25.55
N TYR A 168 10.40 3.28 -26.06
CA TYR A 168 9.99 2.14 -25.24
C TYR A 168 11.19 1.54 -24.49
N ASN A 169 10.98 1.06 -23.26
CA ASN A 169 12.03 0.56 -22.36
C ASN A 169 13.14 1.56 -21.98
N SER A 170 12.93 2.87 -22.20
CA SER A 170 13.84 3.88 -21.69
C SER A 170 13.77 3.96 -20.15
N ASP A 171 14.82 4.50 -19.55
CA ASP A 171 14.89 4.74 -18.11
C ASP A 171 13.80 5.74 -17.65
N PRO A 172 12.84 5.35 -16.80
CA PRO A 172 11.79 6.24 -16.28
C PRO A 172 12.34 7.52 -15.65
N ALA A 173 13.44 7.42 -14.91
CA ALA A 173 14.05 8.56 -14.23
C ALA A 173 14.58 9.61 -15.23
N ALA A 174 15.10 9.17 -16.38
CA ALA A 174 15.54 10.05 -17.46
C ALA A 174 14.37 10.83 -18.06
N VAL A 175 13.23 10.17 -18.32
CA VAL A 175 12.00 10.83 -18.81
C VAL A 175 11.54 11.91 -17.83
N CYS A 176 11.55 11.61 -16.53
CA CYS A 176 11.12 12.57 -15.51
C CYS A 176 12.07 13.77 -15.39
N ARG A 177 13.39 13.54 -15.51
CA ARG A 177 14.39 14.60 -15.55
C ARG A 177 14.22 15.51 -16.75
N ASP A 178 14.00 14.93 -17.94
CA ASP A 178 13.76 15.70 -19.16
C ASP A 178 12.50 16.55 -19.05
N ALA A 179 11.44 16.01 -18.46
CA ALA A 179 10.21 16.77 -18.22
C ALA A 179 10.41 17.94 -17.27
N THR A 180 11.22 17.76 -16.23
CA THR A 180 11.56 18.81 -15.26
C THR A 180 12.40 19.91 -15.90
N LEU A 181 13.39 19.54 -16.73
CA LEU A 181 14.19 20.51 -17.50
C LEU A 181 13.35 21.26 -18.53
N TYR A 182 12.43 20.56 -19.20
CA TYR A 182 11.48 21.19 -20.11
C TYR A 182 10.60 22.20 -19.37
N ALA A 183 10.04 21.84 -18.22
CA ALA A 183 9.22 22.73 -17.42
C ALA A 183 9.99 23.98 -16.98
N LYS A 184 11.22 23.80 -16.46
CA LYS A 184 12.08 24.91 -16.04
C LYS A 184 12.42 25.86 -17.20
N SER A 185 12.79 25.33 -18.37
CA SER A 185 13.15 26.14 -19.54
C SER A 185 11.95 26.87 -20.17
N HIS A 186 10.74 26.34 -20.01
CA HIS A 186 9.50 26.91 -20.57
C HIS A 186 8.63 27.64 -19.52
N ARG A 187 9.13 27.80 -18.28
CA ARG A 187 8.39 28.38 -17.14
C ARG A 187 7.01 27.74 -16.93
N ILE A 188 6.95 26.41 -17.02
CA ILE A 188 5.74 25.63 -16.75
C ILE A 188 5.61 25.45 -15.23
N ASN A 189 4.40 25.62 -14.71
CA ASN A 189 4.13 25.62 -13.27
C ASN A 189 4.31 24.24 -12.65
N CYS A 190 3.82 23.17 -13.30
CA CYS A 190 3.80 21.82 -12.74
C CYS A 190 4.30 20.76 -13.70
N VAL A 191 4.99 19.76 -13.15
CA VAL A 191 5.36 18.50 -13.81
C VAL A 191 4.59 17.37 -13.13
N LEU A 192 3.77 16.63 -13.88
CA LEU A 192 3.10 15.44 -13.37
C LEU A 192 3.78 14.19 -13.93
N ILE A 193 4.10 13.23 -13.08
CA ILE A 193 4.85 12.02 -13.44
C ILE A 193 3.93 10.81 -13.32
N ASP A 194 3.62 10.16 -14.45
CA ASP A 194 2.84 8.92 -14.51
C ASP A 194 3.78 7.72 -14.41
N THR A 195 3.88 7.06 -13.25
CA THR A 195 4.76 5.90 -13.08
C THR A 195 4.08 4.60 -13.50
N ALA A 196 4.88 3.55 -13.74
CA ALA A 196 4.35 2.21 -13.89
C ALA A 196 3.58 1.76 -12.64
N GLY A 197 2.64 0.82 -12.81
CA GLY A 197 2.04 0.06 -11.71
C GLY A 197 2.48 -1.39 -11.74
N ARG A 198 2.78 -1.99 -10.59
CA ARG A 198 2.94 -3.44 -10.37
C ARG A 198 2.63 -3.71 -8.89
N ILE A 199 1.81 -4.73 -8.60
CA ILE A 199 1.48 -5.15 -7.22
C ILE A 199 2.46 -6.20 -6.73
N GLN A 200 2.66 -7.26 -7.52
CA GLN A 200 3.17 -8.50 -6.99
C GLN A 200 4.69 -8.51 -7.10
N THR A 201 5.34 -8.33 -5.94
CA THR A 201 6.73 -8.71 -5.66
C THR A 201 7.80 -8.17 -6.62
N SER A 202 7.63 -6.97 -7.17
CA SER A 202 8.70 -6.34 -7.94
C SER A 202 9.46 -5.35 -7.07
N THR A 203 10.46 -5.83 -6.33
CA THR A 203 11.59 -5.02 -5.83
C THR A 203 12.07 -4.03 -6.91
N ASN A 204 12.07 -4.48 -8.17
CA ASN A 204 12.33 -3.68 -9.36
C ASN A 204 11.45 -2.41 -9.50
N LEU A 205 10.14 -2.47 -9.20
CA LEU A 205 9.29 -1.28 -9.25
C LEU A 205 9.66 -0.30 -8.14
N MET A 206 9.88 -0.78 -6.92
CA MET A 206 10.25 0.07 -5.79
C MET A 206 11.61 0.73 -6.01
N GLN A 207 12.60 -0.01 -6.53
CA GLN A 207 13.89 0.54 -6.96
C GLN A 207 13.74 1.58 -8.06
N GLN A 208 12.84 1.38 -9.02
CA GLN A 208 12.55 2.38 -10.06
C GLN A 208 11.93 3.66 -9.47
N ILE A 209 10.98 3.53 -8.54
CA ILE A 209 10.37 4.67 -7.85
C ILE A 209 11.40 5.40 -6.99
N GLU A 210 12.24 4.67 -6.27
CA GLU A 210 13.34 5.23 -5.47
C GLU A 210 14.31 6.01 -6.37
N LYS A 211 14.68 5.45 -7.53
CA LYS A 211 15.52 6.11 -8.52
C LYS A 211 14.87 7.39 -9.06
N ILE A 212 13.57 7.36 -9.41
CA ILE A 212 12.83 8.57 -9.84
C ILE A 212 12.88 9.63 -8.73
N THR A 213 12.64 9.22 -7.48
CA THR A 213 12.63 10.11 -6.31
C THR A 213 14.00 10.75 -6.09
N LYS A 214 15.09 9.98 -6.19
CA LYS A 214 16.47 10.48 -6.08
C LYS A 214 16.84 11.44 -7.23
N VAL A 215 16.42 11.13 -8.45
CA VAL A 215 16.81 11.92 -9.65
C VAL A 215 16.03 13.22 -9.76
N VAL A 216 14.74 13.22 -9.42
CA VAL A 216 13.86 14.39 -9.60
C VAL A 216 13.63 15.16 -8.30
N ASN A 217 13.77 14.52 -7.15
CA ASN A 217 13.45 15.08 -5.83
C ASN A 217 12.04 15.70 -5.82
N PRO A 218 10.99 14.86 -5.96
CA PRO A 218 9.62 15.33 -6.16
C PRO A 218 9.10 16.12 -4.97
N ASP A 219 8.33 17.18 -5.25
CA ASP A 219 7.70 18.03 -4.22
C ASP A 219 6.48 17.37 -3.57
N LEU A 220 5.86 16.42 -4.29
CA LEU A 220 4.71 15.69 -3.79
C LEU A 220 4.66 14.29 -4.39
N LYS A 221 4.59 13.29 -3.51
CA LYS A 221 4.35 11.89 -3.85
C LYS A 221 2.91 11.54 -3.49
N ILE A 222 2.13 11.13 -4.50
CA ILE A 222 0.71 10.80 -4.34
C ILE A 222 0.51 9.32 -4.55
N PHE A 223 0.03 8.59 -3.54
CA PHE A 223 -0.46 7.23 -3.72
C PHE A 223 -1.87 7.23 -4.31
N VAL A 224 -2.10 6.46 -5.37
CA VAL A 224 -3.41 6.28 -6.00
C VAL A 224 -3.94 4.88 -5.71
N GLY A 225 -4.92 4.81 -4.83
CA GLY A 225 -5.59 3.57 -4.40
C GLY A 225 -6.96 3.36 -5.05
N ASP A 226 -7.39 2.11 -5.11
CA ASP A 226 -8.75 1.72 -5.51
C ASP A 226 -9.59 1.49 -4.25
N SER A 227 -10.64 2.30 -4.04
CA SER A 227 -11.49 2.13 -2.85
C SER A 227 -12.31 0.84 -2.86
N LEU A 228 -12.49 0.20 -4.02
CA LEU A 228 -13.20 -1.09 -4.11
C LEU A 228 -12.34 -2.29 -3.75
N ALA A 229 -11.02 -2.11 -3.65
CA ALA A 229 -10.10 -3.21 -3.35
C ALA A 229 -10.05 -3.55 -1.86
N GLY A 230 -10.75 -2.81 -0.99
CA GLY A 230 -10.90 -3.16 0.43
C GLY A 230 -9.55 -3.26 1.14
N ASN A 231 -9.27 -4.42 1.72
CA ASN A 231 -8.02 -4.72 2.42
C ASN A 231 -6.79 -4.75 1.49
N ASP A 232 -6.95 -5.05 0.20
CA ASP A 232 -5.81 -5.04 -0.72
C ASP A 232 -5.27 -3.62 -0.91
N ALA A 233 -6.15 -2.61 -0.97
CA ALA A 233 -5.74 -1.21 -1.03
C ALA A 233 -4.97 -0.78 0.22
N ILE A 234 -5.33 -1.35 1.37
CA ILE A 234 -4.69 -1.07 2.66
C ILE A 234 -3.27 -1.65 2.68
N SER A 235 -3.11 -2.92 2.32
CA SER A 235 -1.80 -3.58 2.23
C SER A 235 -0.88 -2.85 1.24
N GLN A 236 -1.41 -2.45 0.08
CA GLN A 236 -0.66 -1.69 -0.91
C GLN A 236 -0.25 -0.30 -0.40
N ALA A 237 -1.17 0.41 0.27
CA ALA A 237 -0.85 1.71 0.84
C ALA A 237 0.27 1.60 1.89
N ARG A 238 0.25 0.56 2.73
CA ARG A 238 1.32 0.30 3.70
C ARG A 238 2.67 0.07 3.00
N GLU A 239 2.71 -0.85 2.05
CA GLU A 239 3.94 -1.20 1.32
C GLU A 239 4.51 0.03 0.60
N PHE A 240 3.69 0.75 -0.18
CA PHE A 240 4.15 1.97 -0.85
C PHE A 240 4.62 3.04 0.15
N HIS A 241 3.97 3.15 1.31
CA HIS A 241 4.38 4.12 2.31
C HIS A 241 5.75 3.79 2.90
N GLU A 242 6.01 2.51 3.20
CA GLU A 242 7.30 2.04 3.71
C GLU A 242 8.46 2.33 2.74
N TYR A 243 8.25 2.11 1.44
CA TYR A 243 9.32 2.30 0.44
C TYR A 243 9.49 3.74 -0.03
N THR A 244 8.41 4.53 -0.07
CA THR A 244 8.41 5.81 -0.77
C THR A 244 8.14 6.99 0.14
N GLU A 245 7.65 6.74 1.36
CA GLU A 245 7.16 7.76 2.29
C GLU A 245 6.28 8.78 1.57
N PHE A 246 5.31 8.31 0.79
CA PHE A 246 4.44 9.23 0.04
C PHE A 246 3.71 10.20 0.97
N ASP A 247 3.33 11.36 0.44
CA ASP A 247 2.86 12.49 1.25
C ASP A 247 1.35 12.49 1.44
N CYS A 248 0.61 11.93 0.48
CA CYS A 248 -0.84 11.89 0.50
C CYS A 248 -1.42 10.83 -0.44
N SER A 249 -2.72 10.58 -0.31
CA SER A 249 -3.45 9.60 -1.11
C SER A 249 -4.56 10.22 -1.96
N ILE A 250 -4.87 9.58 -3.09
CA ILE A 250 -6.11 9.77 -3.85
C ILE A 250 -6.80 8.41 -3.95
N LEU A 251 -8.08 8.34 -3.60
CA LEU A 251 -8.87 7.11 -3.74
C LEU A 251 -9.74 7.21 -4.99
N THR A 252 -9.71 6.17 -5.81
CA THR A 252 -10.48 6.09 -7.06
C THR A 252 -11.65 5.13 -6.92
N LYS A 253 -12.62 5.24 -7.84
CA LYS A 253 -13.84 4.42 -7.87
C LYS A 253 -14.70 4.58 -6.62
N SER A 254 -14.55 5.71 -5.93
CA SER A 254 -15.24 5.98 -4.67
C SER A 254 -16.74 6.16 -4.87
N ASP A 255 -17.20 6.52 -6.07
CA ASP A 255 -18.61 6.54 -6.44
C ASP A 255 -19.30 5.18 -6.30
N ALA A 256 -18.56 4.09 -6.51
CA ALA A 256 -19.06 2.72 -6.36
C ALA A 256 -18.79 2.13 -4.97
N ASP A 257 -17.99 2.80 -4.12
CA ASP A 257 -17.68 2.33 -2.77
C ASP A 257 -18.84 2.62 -1.80
N THR A 258 -19.57 1.55 -1.48
CA THR A 258 -20.66 1.57 -0.50
C THR A 258 -20.19 1.29 0.93
N LYS A 259 -18.94 0.86 1.10
CA LYS A 259 -18.39 0.43 2.39
C LYS A 259 -17.62 1.53 3.09
N GLY A 260 -16.60 2.11 2.46
CA GLY A 260 -15.86 3.27 2.98
C GLY A 260 -14.74 3.01 3.98
N GLY A 261 -14.56 1.77 4.43
CA GLY A 261 -13.54 1.45 5.44
C GLY A 261 -12.10 1.61 4.95
N SER A 262 -11.87 1.48 3.65
CA SER A 262 -10.53 1.67 3.06
C SER A 262 -9.99 3.08 3.28
N ALA A 263 -10.83 4.12 3.20
CA ALA A 263 -10.39 5.50 3.41
C ALA A 263 -9.89 5.73 4.84
N LEU A 264 -10.69 5.28 5.81
CA LEU A 264 -10.35 5.36 7.23
C LEU A 264 -9.05 4.60 7.53
N SER A 265 -8.93 3.41 6.97
CA SER A 265 -7.80 2.52 7.25
C SER A 265 -6.50 3.03 6.63
N ILE A 266 -6.52 3.50 5.38
CA ILE A 266 -5.35 4.06 4.72
C ILE A 266 -4.83 5.27 5.51
N VAL A 267 -5.71 6.16 5.95
CA VAL A 267 -5.34 7.33 6.76
C VAL A 267 -4.70 6.90 8.07
N LYS A 268 -5.30 5.94 8.79
CA LYS A 268 -4.76 5.46 10.05
C LYS A 268 -3.37 4.84 9.90
N ILE A 269 -3.19 3.97 8.91
CA ILE A 269 -1.97 3.17 8.74
C ILE A 269 -0.81 4.00 8.21
N THR A 270 -1.09 4.92 7.28
CA THR A 270 -0.05 5.75 6.64
C THR A 270 0.19 7.05 7.39
N SER A 271 -0.75 7.47 8.25
CA SER A 271 -0.78 8.81 8.84
C SER A 271 -0.69 9.93 7.81
N LYS A 272 -1.13 9.67 6.56
CA LYS A 272 -1.14 10.64 5.46
C LYS A 272 -2.56 11.04 5.06
N PRO A 273 -2.78 12.30 4.68
CA PRO A 273 -4.09 12.78 4.29
C PRO A 273 -4.52 12.19 2.94
N ILE A 274 -5.84 12.03 2.75
CA ILE A 274 -6.43 11.85 1.42
C ILE A 274 -6.74 13.24 0.86
N LEU A 275 -6.23 13.59 -0.32
CA LEU A 275 -6.50 14.90 -0.93
C LEU A 275 -7.75 14.90 -1.81
N TYR A 276 -7.95 13.83 -2.57
CA TYR A 276 -9.03 13.77 -3.57
C TYR A 276 -9.67 12.40 -3.64
N LEU A 277 -10.92 12.39 -4.10
CA LEU A 277 -11.68 11.22 -4.51
C LEU A 277 -11.95 11.26 -6.01
N GLY A 278 -11.64 10.17 -6.71
CA GLY A 278 -12.07 9.90 -8.07
C GLY A 278 -13.45 9.26 -8.06
N VAL A 279 -14.47 9.99 -8.52
CA VAL A 279 -15.90 9.64 -8.38
C VAL A 279 -16.62 9.41 -9.73
N GLY A 280 -15.87 8.94 -10.73
CA GLY A 280 -16.40 8.78 -12.09
C GLY A 280 -15.29 8.65 -13.13
N GLN A 281 -15.61 8.81 -14.41
CA GLN A 281 -14.65 8.64 -15.52
C GLN A 281 -14.24 9.96 -16.17
N GLU A 282 -15.03 11.01 -16.03
CA GLU A 282 -14.80 12.28 -16.71
C GLU A 282 -13.74 13.13 -15.99
N TYR A 283 -13.12 14.07 -16.71
CA TYR A 283 -12.10 14.94 -16.13
C TYR A 283 -12.55 15.72 -14.87
N PRO A 284 -13.80 16.21 -14.78
CA PRO A 284 -14.30 16.89 -13.58
C PRO A 284 -14.64 15.95 -12.41
N ASP A 285 -14.53 14.63 -12.57
CA ASP A 285 -14.86 13.60 -11.57
C ASP A 285 -13.66 13.32 -10.64
N LEU A 286 -12.95 14.39 -10.26
CA LEU A 286 -11.98 14.42 -9.17
C LEU A 286 -12.49 15.48 -8.19
N LYS A 287 -12.88 15.03 -6.99
CA LYS A 287 -13.44 15.88 -5.92
C LYS A 287 -12.46 15.96 -4.78
N GLU A 288 -12.34 17.14 -4.19
CA GLU A 288 -11.56 17.33 -2.97
C GLU A 288 -12.15 16.47 -1.84
N PHE A 289 -11.29 15.77 -1.11
CA PHE A 289 -11.70 14.99 0.04
C PHE A 289 -11.76 15.90 1.27
N ARG A 290 -12.98 16.09 1.79
CA ARG A 290 -13.21 16.82 3.04
C ARG A 290 -13.56 15.81 4.11
N TRP A 291 -12.63 15.57 5.04
CA TRP A 291 -12.80 14.56 6.07
C TRP A 291 -13.98 14.90 7.00
N GLU A 292 -14.28 16.18 7.22
CA GLU A 292 -15.43 16.60 8.02
C GLU A 292 -16.73 16.11 7.39
N SER A 293 -16.88 16.30 6.08
CA SER A 293 -18.04 15.81 5.32
C SER A 293 -18.08 14.28 5.27
N PHE A 294 -16.93 13.61 5.24
CA PHE A 294 -16.87 12.16 5.37
C PHE A 294 -17.42 11.69 6.72
N VAL A 295 -16.90 12.23 7.83
CA VAL A 295 -17.33 11.90 9.20
C VAL A 295 -18.82 12.15 9.36
N GLU A 296 -19.31 13.32 8.92
CA GLU A 296 -20.72 13.68 8.95
C GLU A 296 -21.60 12.73 8.13
N SER A 297 -21.17 12.34 6.93
CA SER A 297 -21.92 11.41 6.08
C SER A 297 -22.04 10.00 6.70
N VAL A 298 -21.02 9.58 7.44
CA VAL A 298 -20.92 8.26 8.04
C VAL A 298 -21.61 8.21 9.41
N LEU A 299 -21.47 9.25 10.24
CA LEU A 299 -21.92 9.24 11.63
C LEU A 299 -23.16 10.10 11.89
N GLY A 300 -23.55 10.91 10.92
CA GLY A 300 -24.56 11.96 11.06
C GLY A 300 -23.93 13.30 11.45
N GLU A 301 -24.75 14.35 11.43
CA GLU A 301 -24.38 15.64 12.00
C GLU A 301 -23.94 15.44 13.46
N ARG A 302 -22.93 16.20 13.90
CA ARG A 302 -22.69 16.38 15.33
C ARG A 302 -23.92 17.10 15.87
N ASP A 303 -24.96 16.35 16.26
CA ASP A 303 -26.08 16.89 17.03
C ASP A 303 -25.46 17.75 18.12
N SER A 304 -25.92 19.00 18.26
CA SER A 304 -25.35 19.99 19.18
C SER A 304 -25.10 19.34 20.54
N MET A 305 -23.87 18.87 20.75
CA MET A 305 -23.52 18.12 21.94
C MET A 305 -23.61 19.11 23.08
N ASP A 306 -24.34 18.74 24.14
CA ASP A 306 -24.32 19.51 25.38
C ASP A 306 -22.85 19.79 25.74
N GLY A 307 -22.49 21.05 25.99
CA GLY A 307 -21.07 21.44 26.20
C GLY A 307 -20.39 20.65 27.34
N GLU A 308 -21.17 20.16 28.28
CA GLU A 308 -20.74 19.25 29.36
C GLU A 308 -20.34 17.85 28.83
N LEU A 309 -21.04 17.35 27.81
CA LEU A 309 -20.78 16.07 27.17
C LEU A 309 -19.51 16.10 26.33
N ALA A 310 -19.31 17.18 25.57
CA ALA A 310 -18.08 17.42 24.82
C ALA A 310 -16.85 17.52 25.75
N ALA A 311 -16.98 18.21 26.88
CA ALA A 311 -15.92 18.31 27.88
C ALA A 311 -15.57 16.94 28.52
N LYS A 312 -16.57 16.08 28.77
CA LYS A 312 -16.34 14.72 29.28
C LYS A 312 -15.57 13.85 28.28
N ILE A 313 -15.93 13.91 26.99
CA ILE A 313 -15.25 13.16 25.93
C ILE A 313 -13.79 13.63 25.80
N GLN A 314 -13.56 14.94 25.77
CA GLN A 314 -12.22 15.52 25.68
C GLN A 314 -11.33 15.10 26.86
N THR A 315 -11.87 15.11 28.08
CA THR A 315 -11.12 14.72 29.30
C THR A 315 -10.66 13.25 29.23
N VAL A 316 -11.51 12.35 28.73
CA VAL A 316 -11.16 10.91 28.60
C VAL A 316 -10.09 10.68 27.52
N LEU A 317 -10.09 11.50 26.46
CA LEU A 317 -9.13 11.40 25.36
C LEU A 317 -7.73 11.92 25.73
N GLU A 318 -7.64 12.90 26.62
CA GLU A 318 -6.37 13.47 27.10
C GLU A 318 -5.71 12.64 28.22
N THR A 319 -6.39 11.63 28.75
CA THR A 319 -5.85 10.77 29.82
C THR A 319 -4.84 9.76 29.24
N PRO A 320 -3.56 9.76 29.64
CA PRO A 320 -2.55 8.87 29.09
C PRO A 320 -2.85 7.39 29.38
N LEU A 321 -2.45 6.50 28.46
CA LEU A 321 -2.45 5.04 28.63
C LEU A 321 -1.67 4.65 29.89
N ALA A 322 -2.36 4.27 30.97
CA ALA A 322 -1.74 3.55 32.07
C ALA A 322 -1.54 2.09 31.60
N VAL A 323 -0.29 1.72 31.32
CA VAL A 323 0.10 0.33 31.08
C VAL A 323 -0.09 -0.44 32.39
N ASN A 324 -1.16 -1.25 32.47
CA ASN A 324 -1.36 -2.19 33.56
C ASN A 324 -0.65 -3.51 33.20
N THR A 325 0.60 -3.68 33.64
CA THR A 325 1.22 -5.00 33.75
C THR A 325 0.60 -5.72 34.95
N SER A 326 -0.31 -6.66 34.72
CA SER A 326 -0.80 -7.57 35.76
C SER A 326 0.28 -8.61 36.07
N THR A 327 1.02 -8.40 37.15
CA THR A 327 1.81 -9.43 37.81
C THR A 327 0.86 -10.38 38.56
N HIS A 328 0.58 -11.54 37.97
CA HIS A 328 0.22 -12.72 38.74
C HIS A 328 1.49 -13.55 38.91
N ASP A 329 2.15 -13.43 40.07
CA ASP A 329 2.76 -14.62 40.64
C ASP A 329 2.77 -14.54 42.17
N THR A 330 2.22 -15.60 42.74
CA THR A 330 2.04 -15.82 44.18
C THR A 330 3.36 -16.24 44.80
N ALA A 331 3.78 -15.54 45.85
CA ALA A 331 4.92 -15.92 46.67
C ALA A 331 4.68 -17.27 47.40
N PRO A 332 5.74 -18.08 47.58
CA PRO A 332 5.86 -18.93 48.75
C PRO A 332 6.86 -18.37 49.76
N GLU A 333 6.63 -18.77 51.01
CA GLU A 333 7.21 -18.25 52.25
C GLU A 333 8.72 -18.39 52.41
N VAL A 334 9.26 -17.46 53.20
CA VAL A 334 10.63 -17.37 53.71
C VAL A 334 10.94 -18.55 54.66
N VAL A 335 12.02 -19.28 54.38
CA VAL A 335 12.77 -20.03 55.40
C VAL A 335 14.23 -19.60 55.34
N THR A 336 14.79 -19.46 56.54
CA THR A 336 16.00 -18.78 56.98
C THR A 336 17.33 -19.32 56.45
N SER A 337 18.30 -18.39 56.32
CA SER A 337 19.78 -18.53 56.17
C SER A 337 20.45 -19.40 57.27
N PRO A 338 21.80 -19.60 57.33
CA PRO A 338 22.92 -19.11 56.47
C PRO A 338 24.02 -20.18 56.18
N GLU A 339 25.02 -19.87 55.33
CA GLU A 339 26.48 -19.93 55.66
C GLU A 339 27.42 -19.82 54.44
N SER A 340 28.51 -19.05 54.66
CA SER A 340 29.90 -19.07 54.11
C SER A 340 30.12 -19.21 52.59
N ALA A 341 30.72 -18.23 51.89
CA ALA A 341 32.14 -17.80 51.87
C ALA A 341 33.07 -18.67 51.00
N ASP A 342 33.66 -18.03 49.98
CA ASP A 342 35.02 -18.17 49.40
C ASP A 342 35.03 -18.13 47.85
N VAL A 343 35.49 -17.02 47.24
CA VAL A 343 36.84 -16.75 46.68
C VAL A 343 37.36 -17.82 45.71
N LEU A 344 37.52 -17.49 44.41
CA LEU A 344 38.82 -17.41 43.69
C LEU A 344 38.65 -17.31 42.17
N GLU A 345 39.41 -16.38 41.60
CA GLU A 345 39.80 -16.28 40.19
C GLU A 345 40.72 -17.45 39.78
N SER A 346 40.71 -17.85 38.51
CA SER A 346 41.94 -17.96 37.70
C SER A 346 41.65 -18.43 36.26
N GLU A 347 42.29 -17.75 35.33
CA GLU A 347 42.50 -18.10 33.93
C GLU A 347 43.33 -19.40 33.76
N ALA A 348 43.16 -20.14 32.65
CA ALA A 348 44.23 -20.49 31.71
C ALA A 348 43.87 -21.59 30.69
N LYS A 349 44.42 -21.38 29.48
CA LYS A 349 44.58 -22.16 28.25
C LYS A 349 45.00 -23.65 28.35
N GLY A 350 44.70 -24.38 27.26
CA GLY A 350 45.46 -25.54 26.71
C GLY A 350 44.56 -26.74 26.33
N GLU A 351 44.31 -27.01 25.04
CA GLU A 351 44.83 -28.17 24.22
C GLU A 351 44.65 -29.55 24.90
N ILE A 352 44.05 -30.62 24.31
CA ILE A 352 44.51 -31.44 23.16
C ILE A 352 43.37 -32.38 22.61
N ASP A 353 43.46 -32.73 21.31
CA ASP A 353 43.12 -33.98 20.57
C ASP A 353 41.72 -34.63 20.63
N GLU A 354 40.98 -34.67 19.51
CA GLU A 354 40.99 -35.63 18.37
C GLU A 354 40.19 -36.92 18.64
N ASP A 355 38.94 -36.98 18.13
CA ASP A 355 38.51 -38.03 17.18
C ASP A 355 37.04 -37.87 16.70
N ILE A 356 36.91 -37.64 15.39
CA ILE A 356 36.05 -38.34 14.40
C ILE A 356 34.52 -38.22 14.49
N VAL A 357 33.93 -37.50 13.49
CA VAL A 357 32.98 -37.91 12.41
C VAL A 357 32.34 -36.60 11.89
N LYS A 358 32.94 -35.91 10.91
CA LYS A 358 32.65 -35.99 9.45
C LYS A 358 31.16 -35.92 9.07
N GLU A 359 30.72 -34.73 8.66
CA GLU A 359 29.97 -34.53 7.41
C GLU A 359 30.31 -33.14 6.87
N GLU A 360 30.82 -33.12 5.64
CA GLU A 360 31.47 -32.01 4.96
C GLU A 360 30.45 -30.94 4.54
N SER A 361 30.68 -29.71 5.01
CA SER A 361 30.24 -28.49 4.33
C SER A 361 31.50 -27.83 3.81
N GLU A 362 31.70 -27.83 2.49
CA GLU A 362 32.79 -27.06 1.88
C GLU A 362 32.45 -25.58 1.98
N GLU A 363 33.11 -24.89 2.91
CA GLU A 363 33.31 -23.44 2.88
C GLU A 363 34.14 -23.10 1.63
N ILE A 364 33.52 -22.40 0.67
CA ILE A 364 34.25 -21.73 -0.39
C ILE A 364 34.76 -20.41 0.17
N GLN A 365 36.08 -20.28 0.17
CA GLN A 365 36.85 -19.10 0.53
C GLN A 365 36.40 -17.87 -0.29
N GLU A 366 36.21 -16.73 0.39
CA GLU A 366 36.12 -15.42 -0.26
C GLU A 366 37.46 -15.11 -0.96
N SER A 367 37.52 -15.37 -2.26
CA SER A 367 38.51 -14.77 -3.17
C SER A 367 37.90 -13.54 -3.84
N GLU A 368 38.67 -12.45 -3.88
CA GLU A 368 38.36 -11.25 -4.66
C GLU A 368 38.32 -11.60 -6.15
N ASP A 369 37.16 -12.01 -6.67
CA ASP A 369 37.01 -12.37 -8.08
C ASP A 369 35.97 -11.49 -8.77
N VAL A 370 36.40 -10.93 -9.90
CA VAL A 370 35.65 -10.10 -10.85
C VAL A 370 34.26 -10.67 -11.09
N ASP A 371 33.26 -9.79 -11.13
CA ASP A 371 31.84 -10.08 -11.43
C ASP A 371 31.69 -10.65 -12.86
N ILE A 372 32.03 -11.94 -13.01
CA ILE A 372 31.94 -12.70 -14.24
C ILE A 372 30.57 -13.37 -14.27
N ASP A 373 29.81 -13.09 -15.33
CA ASP A 373 28.50 -13.69 -15.58
C ASP A 373 28.63 -15.23 -15.60
N PRO A 374 27.94 -15.96 -14.69
CA PRO A 374 28.03 -17.42 -14.62
C PRO A 374 27.63 -18.12 -15.93
N PHE A 375 26.75 -17.50 -16.72
CA PHE A 375 26.27 -18.00 -18.00
C PHE A 375 27.13 -17.55 -19.19
N GLU A 376 28.25 -16.85 -18.95
CA GLU A 376 29.17 -16.47 -20.01
C GLU A 376 29.62 -17.72 -20.80
N GLY A 377 29.39 -17.68 -22.12
CA GLY A 377 29.67 -18.76 -23.05
C GLY A 377 28.58 -19.82 -23.21
N ILE A 378 27.39 -19.63 -22.63
CA ILE A 378 26.21 -20.48 -22.83
C ILE A 378 25.18 -19.71 -23.65
N ASP A 379 24.65 -20.32 -24.72
CA ASP A 379 23.59 -19.69 -25.52
C ASP A 379 22.23 -19.75 -24.78
N ASP A 380 21.44 -18.67 -24.85
CA ASP A 380 20.09 -18.59 -24.24
C ASP A 380 19.17 -19.76 -24.62
N ALA A 381 19.34 -20.29 -25.84
CA ALA A 381 18.57 -21.43 -26.34
C ALA A 381 18.91 -22.73 -25.60
N ASP A 382 20.17 -22.91 -25.18
CA ASP A 382 20.59 -24.09 -24.41
C ASP A 382 20.10 -24.00 -22.95
N ILE A 383 20.06 -22.79 -22.38
CA ILE A 383 19.51 -22.54 -21.03
C ILE A 383 18.02 -22.88 -21.00
N ALA A 384 17.26 -22.39 -21.99
CA ALA A 384 15.82 -22.68 -22.11
C ALA A 384 15.57 -24.18 -22.33
N ALA A 385 16.32 -24.82 -23.24
CA ALA A 385 16.17 -26.24 -23.52
C ALA A 385 16.49 -27.12 -22.32
N TYR A 386 17.55 -26.80 -21.57
CA TYR A 386 17.91 -27.54 -20.35
C TYR A 386 16.84 -27.39 -19.28
N SER A 387 16.38 -26.16 -19.03
CA SER A 387 15.37 -25.86 -18.02
C SER A 387 14.03 -26.56 -18.33
N ASP A 388 13.64 -26.62 -19.60
CA ASP A 388 12.42 -27.31 -20.05
C ASP A 388 12.53 -28.84 -19.93
N ILE A 389 13.70 -29.43 -20.22
CA ILE A 389 13.91 -30.88 -20.15
C ILE A 389 14.00 -31.36 -18.71
N HIS A 390 14.64 -30.59 -17.84
CA HIS A 390 14.94 -30.98 -16.46
C HIS A 390 14.00 -30.35 -15.42
N ASP A 391 13.02 -29.54 -15.86
CA ASP A 391 12.05 -28.82 -15.02
C ASP A 391 12.73 -27.97 -13.93
N VAL A 392 13.82 -27.30 -14.31
CA VAL A 392 14.64 -26.50 -13.39
C VAL A 392 14.15 -25.06 -13.37
N PRO A 393 13.73 -24.52 -12.20
CA PRO A 393 13.30 -23.14 -12.10
C PRO A 393 14.49 -22.16 -12.22
N PRO A 394 14.24 -20.88 -12.55
CA PRO A 394 15.28 -19.87 -12.56
C PRO A 394 15.99 -19.76 -11.21
N PRO A 395 17.33 -19.56 -11.18
CA PRO A 395 18.09 -19.51 -9.94
C PRO A 395 17.70 -18.27 -9.11
N GLU A 396 17.57 -18.46 -7.80
CA GLU A 396 17.16 -17.40 -6.85
C GLU A 396 18.34 -16.64 -6.21
N SER A 397 19.57 -17.12 -6.43
CA SER A 397 20.82 -16.54 -5.92
C SER A 397 22.00 -16.76 -6.87
N ASP A 398 23.07 -15.97 -6.72
CA ASP A 398 24.28 -16.08 -7.54
C ASP A 398 24.97 -17.44 -7.39
N ASN A 399 24.92 -18.05 -6.21
CA ASN A 399 25.44 -19.41 -6.01
C ASN A 399 24.61 -20.45 -6.77
N THR A 400 23.28 -20.35 -6.71
CA THR A 400 22.41 -21.26 -7.49
C THR A 400 22.56 -21.04 -9.00
N ALA A 401 22.85 -19.81 -9.44
CA ALA A 401 23.12 -19.49 -10.84
C ALA A 401 24.45 -20.12 -11.32
N ARG A 402 25.49 -20.09 -10.50
CA ARG A 402 26.79 -20.74 -10.79
C ARG A 402 26.66 -22.26 -10.90
N VAL A 403 25.90 -22.87 -9.99
CA VAL A 403 25.63 -24.32 -10.01
C VAL A 403 24.88 -24.69 -11.29
N LEU A 404 23.78 -23.99 -11.60
CA LEU A 404 22.99 -24.25 -12.80
C LEU A 404 23.79 -24.05 -14.09
N ALA A 405 24.63 -23.02 -14.17
CA ALA A 405 25.48 -22.79 -15.33
C ALA A 405 26.53 -23.90 -15.52
N ALA A 406 27.06 -24.48 -14.43
CA ALA A 406 27.97 -25.62 -14.49
C ALA A 406 27.26 -26.89 -15.02
N GLU A 407 26.04 -27.15 -14.54
CA GLU A 407 25.21 -28.28 -14.99
C GLU A 407 24.85 -28.17 -16.48
N ILE A 408 24.49 -26.97 -16.96
CA ILE A 408 24.20 -26.74 -18.38
C ILE A 408 25.47 -26.91 -19.24
N LYS A 409 26.63 -26.42 -18.77
CA LYS A 409 27.92 -26.61 -19.47
C LYS A 409 28.27 -28.09 -19.59
N GLU A 410 28.06 -28.87 -18.52
CA GLU A 410 28.26 -30.31 -18.54
C GLU A 410 27.28 -31.00 -19.49
N TRP A 411 25.99 -30.66 -19.46
CA TRP A 411 24.97 -31.19 -20.37
C TRP A 411 25.29 -30.93 -21.85
N ILE A 412 25.76 -29.73 -22.18
CA ILE A 412 26.24 -29.39 -23.54
C ILE A 412 27.45 -30.24 -23.92
N SER A 413 28.41 -30.42 -23.00
CA SER A 413 29.62 -31.23 -23.24
C SER A 413 29.32 -32.71 -23.49
N GLN A 414 28.23 -33.23 -22.90
CA GLN A 414 27.74 -34.59 -23.09
C GLN A 414 26.86 -34.76 -24.34
N GLY A 415 26.69 -33.69 -25.13
CA GLY A 415 25.93 -33.73 -26.39
C GLY A 415 24.43 -33.57 -26.24
N ARG A 416 23.97 -32.91 -25.16
CA ARG A 416 22.56 -32.60 -24.87
C ARG A 416 21.67 -33.84 -24.73
N PRO A 417 21.99 -34.80 -23.84
CA PRO A 417 21.15 -35.98 -23.62
C PRO A 417 19.78 -35.59 -23.05
N ILE A 418 18.71 -36.18 -23.57
CA ILE A 418 17.34 -35.97 -23.08
C ILE A 418 17.08 -36.97 -21.94
N SER A 419 16.52 -36.52 -20.81
CA SER A 419 16.20 -37.41 -19.68
C SER A 419 15.00 -38.32 -20.01
N ASP A 420 15.15 -39.63 -19.83
CA ASP A 420 14.05 -40.59 -19.94
C ASP A 420 13.11 -40.50 -18.71
N GLY A 421 12.06 -39.67 -18.80
CA GLY A 421 10.96 -39.51 -17.84
C GLY A 421 9.58 -39.53 -18.53
N PRO A 422 8.46 -39.84 -17.85
CA PRO A 422 7.33 -40.57 -18.44
C PRO A 422 6.46 -39.74 -19.40
N SER A 423 6.12 -40.36 -20.52
CA SER A 423 5.33 -39.81 -21.63
C SER A 423 3.90 -39.39 -21.23
N ILE A 424 3.52 -38.14 -21.51
CA ILE A 424 2.12 -37.69 -21.52
C ILE A 424 1.59 -37.75 -22.94
N SER A 425 0.61 -38.63 -23.12
CA SER A 425 -0.13 -38.93 -24.35
C SER A 425 -0.97 -37.77 -24.89
N GLU A 426 -0.95 -37.64 -26.21
CA GLU A 426 -1.88 -36.96 -27.12
C GLU A 426 -3.26 -36.57 -26.54
N LYS A 427 -3.50 -35.27 -26.33
CA LYS A 427 -4.82 -34.64 -26.48
C LYS A 427 -4.61 -33.16 -26.79
N SER A 428 -4.70 -32.78 -28.07
CA SER A 428 -5.22 -31.49 -28.58
C SER A 428 -5.03 -31.39 -30.09
N VAL A 429 -5.75 -32.20 -30.86
CA VAL A 429 -6.06 -31.88 -32.27
C VAL A 429 -7.54 -32.19 -32.48
N LYS A 430 -8.37 -31.14 -32.45
CA LYS A 430 -9.68 -31.01 -33.13
C LYS A 430 -10.45 -29.81 -32.56
N HIS A 431 -10.19 -28.62 -33.11
CA HIS A 431 -11.24 -27.61 -33.25
C HIS A 431 -10.85 -26.65 -34.38
N GLU A 432 -11.06 -27.09 -35.62
CA GLU A 432 -11.27 -26.22 -36.76
C GLU A 432 -11.90 -27.05 -37.88
N ARG A 433 -12.87 -26.45 -38.58
CA ARG A 433 -13.80 -27.00 -39.60
C ARG A 433 -15.11 -27.54 -39.05
N ASP A 434 -16.11 -26.65 -38.98
CA ASP A 434 -17.42 -26.86 -39.60
C ASP A 434 -18.30 -25.62 -39.39
N VAL A 435 -18.31 -24.69 -40.35
CA VAL A 435 -19.51 -23.93 -40.74
C VAL A 435 -19.31 -23.44 -42.18
N THR A 436 -19.70 -24.26 -43.16
CA THR A 436 -20.16 -23.76 -44.46
C THR A 436 -21.31 -24.64 -44.93
N ASP A 437 -22.36 -23.95 -45.37
CA ASP A 437 -23.40 -24.38 -46.31
C ASP A 437 -24.69 -25.00 -45.75
N GLN A 438 -25.68 -24.12 -45.52
CA GLN A 438 -27.05 -24.40 -45.97
C GLN A 438 -27.60 -23.17 -46.71
N SER A 439 -28.03 -23.48 -47.92
CA SER A 439 -28.61 -22.69 -49.00
C SER A 439 -29.98 -22.10 -48.70
N ASP A 440 -30.28 -21.03 -49.46
CA ASP A 440 -31.58 -20.67 -50.05
C ASP A 440 -32.80 -20.51 -49.14
N ASP A 441 -33.26 -19.25 -48.98
CA ASP A 441 -34.62 -18.90 -49.41
C ASP A 441 -34.87 -17.38 -49.49
N THR A 442 -35.43 -16.99 -50.63
CA THR A 442 -36.38 -15.87 -50.89
C THR A 442 -35.94 -14.40 -51.01
N ALA A 443 -36.27 -13.89 -52.22
CA ALA A 443 -36.72 -12.55 -52.65
C ALA A 443 -35.70 -11.45 -52.95
#